data_AF-A0AAN7D620-F1
#
_entry.id   AF-A0AAN7D620-F1
#
_cell.length_a   1.000
_cell.length_b   1.000
_cell.length_c   1.000
_cell.angle_alpha   90.00
_cell.angle_beta   90.00
_cell.angle_gamma   90.00
#
_symmetry.space_group_name_H-M   'P 1'
#
loop_
_entity.id
_entity.type
_entity.pdbx_description
1 polymer ?
#
loop_
_entity_poly.entity_id
_entity_poly.type
_entity_poly.pdbx_seq_one_letter_code
_entity_poly.pdbx_strand_id
1 'polypeptide(L)'
;MYTLDYQPITDDQVALGPPNTILCSKGFWIYTKTGGVLEVYPGVNTIIKKGDLIARIKNIFGNVVDEYYAPCSGIVIGRSSNPVAMSGDRIIHLGVIKKKSESLPKEAKENY
;
A
#
# COMPACT_ATOMS: atom_id res chain seq x y z
N MET A 1 25.68 31.30 -6.56
CA MET A 1 24.53 30.95 -5.69
C MET A 1 23.28 31.07 -6.55
N TYR A 2 22.58 29.98 -6.83
CA TYR A 2 21.31 30.02 -7.55
C TYR A 2 20.18 29.90 -6.53
N THR A 3 19.39 30.97 -6.38
CA THR A 3 18.12 30.95 -5.67
C THR A 3 17.05 30.41 -6.62
N LEU A 4 16.45 29.27 -6.27
CA LEU A 4 15.26 28.77 -6.95
C LEU A 4 14.07 29.59 -6.46
N ASP A 5 13.52 30.44 -7.32
CA ASP A 5 12.32 31.21 -7.04
C ASP A 5 11.11 30.26 -6.99
N TYR A 6 10.59 30.03 -5.78
CA TYR A 6 9.37 29.26 -5.58
C TYR A 6 8.15 30.11 -5.95
N GLN A 7 7.46 29.73 -7.03
CA GLN A 7 6.16 30.31 -7.41
C GLN A 7 5.04 29.43 -6.83
N PRO A 8 4.14 29.99 -5.98
CA PRO A 8 3.01 29.24 -5.44
C PRO A 8 2.00 28.91 -6.55
N ILE A 9 1.63 27.64 -6.66
CA ILE A 9 0.66 27.12 -7.63
C ILE A 9 -0.73 27.64 -7.21
N THR A 10 -1.43 28.33 -8.12
CA THR A 10 -2.80 28.79 -7.90
C THR A 10 -3.80 27.63 -8.06
N ASP A 11 -4.91 27.70 -7.33
CA ASP A 11 -5.94 26.63 -7.16
C ASP A 11 -6.56 26.13 -8.48
N ASP A 12 -6.40 26.88 -9.57
CA ASP A 12 -6.95 26.57 -10.90
C ASP A 12 -6.04 25.70 -11.79
N GLN A 13 -4.82 25.38 -11.34
CA GLN A 13 -3.92 24.47 -12.06
C GLN A 13 -3.94 23.08 -11.42
N VAL A 14 -5.05 22.35 -11.61
CA VAL A 14 -5.03 20.90 -11.41
C VAL A 14 -4.13 20.32 -12.49
N ALA A 15 -2.82 20.26 -12.21
CA ALA A 15 -1.86 19.59 -13.06
C ALA A 15 -2.43 18.21 -13.38
N LEU A 16 -2.72 17.97 -14.66
CA LEU A 16 -3.10 16.64 -15.13
C LEU A 16 -1.97 15.72 -14.71
N GLY A 17 -2.24 14.93 -13.66
CA GLY A 17 -1.25 14.04 -13.07
C GLY A 17 -0.65 13.11 -14.14
N PRO A 18 0.49 12.47 -13.85
CA PRO A 18 1.16 11.61 -14.82
C PRO A 18 0.18 10.62 -15.46
N PRO A 19 0.34 10.33 -16.76
CA PRO A 19 -0.55 9.41 -17.46
C PRO A 19 -0.57 8.06 -16.73
N ASN A 20 -1.78 7.55 -16.46
CA ASN A 20 -2.06 6.34 -15.66
C ASN A 20 -2.02 6.52 -14.12
N THR A 21 -2.40 7.69 -13.61
CA THR A 21 -2.60 7.89 -12.17
C THR A 21 -3.83 7.10 -11.66
N ILE A 22 -3.61 6.19 -10.70
CA ILE A 22 -4.71 5.51 -9.98
C ILE A 22 -5.00 6.27 -8.69
N LEU A 23 -6.19 6.86 -8.61
CA LEU A 23 -6.64 7.56 -7.42
C LEU A 23 -7.20 6.58 -6.40
N CYS A 24 -6.61 6.53 -5.21
CA CYS A 24 -7.10 5.72 -4.10
C CYS A 24 -7.98 6.56 -3.17
N SER A 25 -9.11 6.01 -2.72
CA SER A 25 -9.98 6.68 -1.74
C SER A 25 -9.45 6.54 -0.32
N LYS A 26 -8.80 5.42 -0.01
CA LYS A 26 -8.22 5.09 1.30
C LYS A 26 -6.97 4.23 1.12
N GLY A 27 -6.04 4.35 2.06
CA GLY A 27 -4.89 3.46 2.18
C GLY A 27 -4.80 2.91 3.60
N PHE A 28 -4.32 1.68 3.75
CA PHE A 28 -4.01 1.11 5.06
C PHE A 28 -2.90 0.08 4.96
N TRP A 29 -2.23 -0.15 6.10
CA TRP A 29 -1.20 -1.15 6.25
C TRP A 29 -1.78 -2.47 6.75
N ILE A 30 -1.28 -3.56 6.18
CA ILE A 30 -1.50 -4.91 6.68
C ILE A 30 -0.25 -5.30 7.47
N TYR A 31 -0.43 -5.82 8.68
CA TYR A 31 0.64 -6.12 9.62
C TYR A 31 0.76 -7.61 9.88
N THR A 32 1.97 -8.07 10.20
CA THR A 32 2.23 -9.44 10.65
C THR A 32 1.67 -9.67 12.06
N LYS A 33 1.14 -10.87 12.28
CA LYS A 33 0.70 -11.36 13.60
C LYS A 33 1.84 -12.08 14.32
N THR A 34 2.65 -12.83 13.58
CA THR A 34 3.79 -13.59 14.12
C THR A 34 5.09 -13.23 13.42
N GLY A 35 6.21 -13.46 14.12
CA GLY A 35 7.54 -13.34 13.54
C GLY A 35 7.97 -14.59 12.75
N GLY A 36 8.86 -14.41 11.80
CA GLY A 36 9.42 -15.49 10.98
C GLY A 36 9.98 -14.98 9.65
N VAL A 37 10.04 -15.88 8.68
CA VAL A 37 10.48 -15.59 7.31
C VAL A 37 9.28 -15.12 6.49
N LEU A 38 9.24 -13.84 6.15
CA LEU A 38 8.17 -13.20 5.39
C LEU A 38 8.39 -13.33 3.89
N GLU A 39 7.42 -13.94 3.21
CA GLU A 39 7.31 -13.95 1.76
C GLU A 39 6.11 -13.10 1.37
N VAL A 40 6.35 -12.03 0.61
CA VAL A 40 5.29 -11.19 0.05
C VAL A 40 5.26 -11.37 -1.46
N TYR A 41 4.12 -11.78 -2.00
CA TYR A 41 3.97 -12.16 -3.40
C TYR A 41 3.73 -11.00 -4.37
N PRO A 42 2.78 -10.08 -4.12
CA PRO A 42 2.47 -9.04 -5.08
C PRO A 42 3.55 -7.96 -5.10
N GLY A 43 3.89 -7.49 -6.30
CA GLY A 43 4.77 -6.35 -6.50
C GLY A 43 4.09 -5.01 -6.21
N VAL A 44 4.89 -3.95 -6.12
CA VAL A 44 4.36 -2.58 -6.11
C VAL A 44 3.64 -2.30 -7.44
N ASN A 45 2.60 -1.46 -7.43
CA ASN A 45 1.77 -1.14 -8.58
C ASN A 45 0.99 -2.34 -9.15
N THR A 46 0.78 -3.38 -8.34
CA THR A 46 -0.04 -4.55 -8.71
C THR A 46 -1.46 -4.40 -8.17
N ILE A 47 -2.46 -4.67 -9.01
CA ILE A 47 -3.87 -4.75 -8.58
C ILE A 47 -4.12 -6.14 -8.03
N ILE A 48 -4.63 -6.21 -6.80
CA ILE A 48 -5.03 -7.43 -6.11
C ILE A 48 -6.53 -7.43 -5.85
N LYS A 49 -7.13 -8.62 -5.77
CA LYS A 49 -8.55 -8.82 -5.46
C LYS A 49 -8.72 -9.26 -4.01
N LYS A 50 -9.89 -9.00 -3.44
CA LYS A 50 -10.27 -9.55 -2.14
C LYS A 50 -10.10 -11.08 -2.14
N GLY A 51 -9.42 -11.59 -1.12
CA GLY A 51 -9.14 -13.02 -0.96
C GLY A 51 -7.85 -13.50 -1.63
N ASP A 52 -7.14 -12.65 -2.36
CA ASP A 52 -5.83 -13.03 -2.91
C ASP A 52 -4.83 -13.24 -1.79
N LEU A 53 -4.01 -14.29 -1.89
CA LEU A 53 -2.89 -14.52 -0.98
C LEU A 53 -1.82 -13.44 -1.22
N ILE A 54 -1.59 -12.59 -0.21
CA ILE A 54 -0.64 -11.49 -0.33
C ILE A 54 0.72 -11.81 0.28
N ALA A 55 0.74 -12.60 1.35
CA ALA A 55 1.98 -12.94 2.03
C ALA A 55 1.85 -14.21 2.86
N ARG A 56 2.99 -14.82 3.19
CA ARG A 56 3.12 -15.92 4.13
C ARG A 56 4.28 -15.68 5.08
N ILE A 57 4.14 -16.20 6.29
CA ILE A 57 5.25 -16.34 7.23
C ILE A 57 5.62 -17.81 7.30
N LYS A 58 6.91 -18.11 7.17
CA LYS A 58 7.49 -19.44 7.36
C LYS A 58 8.38 -19.47 8.59
N ASN A 59 8.52 -20.64 9.18
CA ASN A 59 9.57 -20.87 10.19
C ASN A 59 10.90 -21.27 9.54
N ILE A 60 11.93 -21.46 10.36
CA ILE A 60 13.29 -21.83 9.90
C ILE A 60 13.33 -23.19 9.18
N PHE A 61 12.33 -24.05 9.42
CA PHE A 61 12.20 -25.36 8.78
C PHE A 61 11.41 -25.29 7.46
N GLY A 62 10.95 -24.10 7.04
CA GLY A 62 10.19 -23.87 5.82
C GLY A 62 8.69 -24.15 5.94
N ASN A 63 8.19 -24.51 7.13
CA ASN A 63 6.76 -24.72 7.35
C ASN A 63 6.03 -23.38 7.40
N VAL A 64 4.87 -23.30 6.76
CA VAL A 64 4.00 -22.12 6.79
C VAL A 64 3.39 -21.99 8.18
N VAL A 65 3.61 -20.84 8.81
CA VAL A 65 3.10 -20.48 10.13
C VAL A 65 1.82 -19.65 10.00
N ASP A 66 1.83 -18.69 9.08
CA ASP A 66 0.74 -17.73 8.90
C ASP A 66 0.57 -17.40 7.41
N GLU A 67 -0.67 -17.12 7.03
CA GLU A 67 -1.05 -16.65 5.70
C GLU A 67 -1.85 -15.35 5.80
N TYR A 68 -1.56 -14.43 4.90
CA TYR A 68 -2.22 -13.14 4.82
C TYR A 68 -2.95 -13.06 3.50
N TYR A 69 -4.22 -12.67 3.57
CA TYR A 69 -5.10 -12.53 2.42
C TYR A 69 -5.56 -11.07 2.30
N ALA A 70 -5.77 -10.64 1.06
CA ALA A 70 -6.23 -9.29 0.76
C ALA A 70 -7.66 -9.08 1.32
N PRO A 71 -7.88 -8.13 2.22
CA PRO A 71 -9.22 -7.90 2.81
C PRO A 71 -10.19 -7.22 1.82
N CYS A 72 -9.67 -6.52 0.82
CA CYS A 72 -10.41 -5.86 -0.23
C CYS A 72 -9.61 -5.82 -1.54
N SER A 73 -10.29 -5.53 -2.65
CA SER A 73 -9.63 -5.29 -3.93
C SER A 73 -9.01 -3.90 -3.96
N GLY A 74 -7.78 -3.80 -4.45
CA GLY A 74 -7.02 -2.56 -4.41
C GLY A 74 -5.70 -2.65 -5.17
N ILE A 75 -4.88 -1.62 -5.03
CA ILE A 75 -3.53 -1.55 -5.59
C ILE A 75 -2.48 -1.56 -4.49
N VAL A 76 -1.42 -2.33 -4.69
CA VAL A 76 -0.26 -2.35 -3.78
C VAL A 76 0.56 -1.08 -4.00
N ILE A 77 0.53 -0.19 -3.02
CA ILE A 77 1.30 1.06 -3.02
C ILE A 77 2.73 0.80 -2.54
N GLY A 78 2.88 -0.09 -1.56
CA GLY A 78 4.17 -0.46 -0.98
C GLY A 78 4.13 -1.86 -0.39
N ARG A 79 5.30 -2.49 -0.28
CA ARG A 79 5.44 -3.82 0.33
C ARG A 79 6.75 -3.90 1.11
N SER A 80 6.81 -4.80 2.08
CA SER A 80 8.06 -5.16 2.74
C SER A 80 8.97 -5.95 1.81
N SER A 81 10.26 -5.61 1.84
CA SER A 81 11.34 -6.34 1.16
C SER A 81 12.22 -7.13 2.13
N ASN A 82 12.08 -6.91 3.45
CA ASN A 82 12.87 -7.61 4.45
C ASN A 82 12.31 -9.03 4.61
N PRO A 83 13.10 -10.09 4.35
CA PRO A 83 12.64 -11.47 4.52
C PRO A 83 12.47 -11.85 6.00
N VAL A 84 13.04 -11.09 6.93
CA VAL A 84 12.84 -11.31 8.37
C VAL A 84 11.78 -10.34 8.86
N ALA A 85 10.69 -10.86 9.41
CA ALA A 85 9.65 -10.04 10.02
C ALA A 85 9.42 -10.45 11.48
N MET A 86 9.14 -9.46 12.32
CA MET A 86 8.65 -9.64 13.69
C MET A 86 7.13 -9.52 13.72
N SER A 87 6.51 -9.76 14.88
CA SER A 87 5.09 -9.44 15.09
C SER A 87 4.87 -7.93 15.05
N GLY A 88 3.85 -7.47 14.32
CA GLY A 88 3.53 -6.05 14.16
C GLY A 88 4.27 -5.35 13.02
N ASP A 89 5.10 -6.06 12.25
CA ASP A 89 5.78 -5.50 11.09
C ASP A 89 4.82 -5.26 9.92
N ARG A 90 5.13 -4.24 9.12
CA ARG A 90 4.35 -3.88 7.93
C ARG A 90 4.59 -4.88 6.81
N ILE A 91 3.52 -5.43 6.25
CA ILE A 91 3.57 -6.36 5.11
C ILE A 91 3.36 -5.59 3.81
N ILE A 92 2.19 -4.96 3.65
CA ILE A 92 1.75 -4.27 2.43
C ILE A 92 0.99 -3.00 2.82
N HIS A 93 1.22 -1.93 2.08
CA HIS A 93 0.36 -0.77 2.02
C HIS A 93 -0.62 -0.93 0.86
N LEU A 94 -1.90 -1.16 1.18
CA LEU A 94 -2.95 -1.40 0.21
C LEU A 94 -3.78 -0.12 0.00
N GLY A 95 -3.85 0.32 -1.25
CA GLY A 95 -4.71 1.41 -1.67
C GLY A 95 -6.05 0.88 -2.21
N VAL A 96 -7.16 1.35 -1.65
CA VAL A 96 -8.50 1.07 -2.19
C VAL A 96 -8.77 2.02 -3.34
N ILE A 97 -8.93 1.48 -4.54
CA ILE A 97 -9.14 2.28 -5.76
C ILE A 97 -10.48 3.01 -5.66
N LYS A 98 -10.45 4.33 -5.89
CA LYS A 98 -11.63 5.19 -5.84
C LYS A 98 -12.60 4.83 -6.98
N LYS A 99 -13.88 4.72 -6.67
CA LYS A 99 -14.95 4.63 -7.69
C LYS A 99 -15.32 6.05 -8.17
N LYS A 100 -15.65 6.18 -9.45
CA LYS A 100 -15.99 7.48 -10.10
C LYS A 100 -17.08 8.28 -9.37
N SER A 101 -17.95 7.63 -8.60
CA SER A 101 -19.08 8.25 -7.88
C SER A 101 -18.77 8.70 -6.45
N GLU A 102 -17.55 8.49 -5.94
CA GLU A 102 -17.20 8.80 -4.54
C GLU A 102 -16.58 10.19 -4.41
N SER A 103 -17.01 11.00 -3.44
CA SER A 103 -16.30 12.23 -3.08
C SER A 103 -15.10 11.87 -2.18
N LEU A 104 -13.95 12.50 -2.43
CA LEU A 104 -12.82 12.36 -1.51
C LEU A 104 -13.11 13.17 -0.25
N PRO A 105 -12.79 12.66 0.95
CA PRO A 105 -12.78 13.50 2.14
C PRO A 105 -11.78 14.65 1.92
N LYS A 106 -12.13 15.85 2.41
CA LYS A 106 -11.26 17.05 2.32
C LYS A 106 -9.93 16.87 3.04
N GLU A 107 -9.81 15.89 3.94
CA GLU A 107 -8.61 15.54 4.67
C GLU A 107 -8.46 14.02 4.76
N ALA A 108 -7.27 13.51 4.41
CA ALA A 108 -6.91 12.12 4.64
C ALA A 108 -6.43 11.96 6.09
N LYS A 109 -7.23 11.30 6.94
CA LYS A 109 -6.77 10.91 8.28
C LYS A 109 -5.91 9.66 8.14
N GLU A 110 -4.59 9.81 8.23
CA GLU A 110 -3.68 8.67 8.38
C GLU A 110 -3.82 8.14 9.81
N ASN A 111 -4.45 6.97 9.97
CA ASN A 111 -4.45 6.26 11.25
C ASN A 111 -3.13 5.49 11.33
N TYR A 112 -2.14 6.07 12.01
CA TYR A 112 -0.93 5.35 12.46
C TYR A 112 -1.21 4.53 13.71
#